data_AF-A0A6J1IDJ2-F1
#
_entry.id   AF-A0A6J1IDJ2-F1
#
_cell.length_a   1.000
_cell.length_b   1.000
_cell.length_c   1.000
_cell.angle_alpha   90.00
_cell.angle_beta   90.00
_cell.angle_gamma   90.00
#
_symmetry.space_group_name_H-M   'P 1'
#
loop_
_entity.id
_entity.type
_entity.pdbx_description
1 polymer ?
#
loop_
_entity_poly.entity_id
_entity_poly.type
_entity_poly.pdbx_seq_one_letter_code
_entity_poly.pdbx_strand_id
1 'polypeptide(L)'
;MAESEIREEPCVSCTTFNILAPIYKRLDQQNQCLRESDFRAFWLDRNRKILDCLLYDPSSIICLQEFWVGNEELVRMYLDKLGHAGYTCFKLARTNNRGDGLLTAVHKNYFTVLNVKDLLFNDFGDRVAQMLHIQLVKPFSQNLKTIVPPEIIVVNTHLLFPHDSSLSLARLNQVYKILEYVESYQIENHLKPMPVILCGDWNGSKRGHVYKFLRSQGFVSSYDAAHHYTDNEVDAHKWVSHLNHRGNICGVDFIWLRNPNMSRKPLKTSFAEAVFGIIKNQLGKVSVSEKDETNDDLIRYSTLCEALRQVNLIDLPYGLSFQETKNLWTQAAIDGNGVASYEPFLTEENVNGRTDACNEEFVGFKVKHAVLFPREVEKGTWPDGYSLSDHARLRVEFSPVMLQCS
;
A
#
# COMPACT_ATOMS: atom_id res chain seq x y z
N MET A 1 -27.66 41.53 -2.95
CA MET A 1 -26.44 40.75 -3.26
C MET A 1 -26.61 39.41 -2.55
N ALA A 2 -26.84 38.34 -3.31
CA ALA A 2 -26.91 37.01 -2.74
C ALA A 2 -25.49 36.57 -2.38
N GLU A 3 -25.24 36.31 -1.10
CA GLU A 3 -24.05 35.59 -0.66
C GLU A 3 -24.08 34.23 -1.34
N SER A 4 -23.10 33.98 -2.22
CA SER A 4 -22.87 32.65 -2.75
C SER A 4 -22.43 31.77 -1.58
N GLU A 5 -23.35 30.98 -1.03
CA GLU A 5 -22.98 29.81 -0.24
C GLU A 5 -21.98 29.01 -1.08
N ILE A 6 -20.71 29.03 -0.69
CA ILE A 6 -19.71 28.12 -1.22
C ILE A 6 -20.17 26.74 -0.75
N ARG A 7 -20.94 26.03 -1.59
CA ARG A 7 -21.24 24.63 -1.37
C ARG A 7 -19.91 23.90 -1.40
N GLU A 8 -19.38 23.55 -0.24
CA GLU A 8 -18.18 22.71 -0.14
C GLU A 8 -18.40 21.47 -1.00
N GLU A 9 -17.47 21.21 -1.90
CA GLU A 9 -17.54 20.03 -2.74
C GLU A 9 -17.54 18.78 -1.85
N PRO A 10 -18.39 17.78 -2.14
CA PRO A 10 -18.47 16.58 -1.33
C PRO A 10 -17.10 15.88 -1.29
N CYS A 11 -16.47 15.82 -0.11
CA CYS A 11 -15.18 15.16 0.08
C CYS A 11 -15.30 13.93 0.98
N VAL A 12 -14.46 12.94 0.71
CA VAL A 12 -14.22 11.80 1.59
C VAL A 12 -12.76 11.81 2.00
N SER A 13 -12.48 11.40 3.23
CA SER A 13 -11.14 11.44 3.81
C SER A 13 -10.69 10.08 4.32
N CYS A 14 -9.42 9.77 4.13
CA CYS A 14 -8.80 8.54 4.58
C CYS A 14 -7.55 8.84 5.40
N THR A 15 -7.41 8.17 6.55
CA THR A 15 -6.22 8.22 7.39
C THR A 15 -5.52 6.86 7.39
N THR A 16 -4.19 6.87 7.28
CA THR A 16 -3.35 5.72 7.64
C THR A 16 -2.41 6.10 8.77
N PHE A 17 -2.25 5.22 9.76
CA PHE A 17 -1.38 5.47 10.89
C PHE A 17 -0.91 4.17 11.57
N ASN A 18 0.38 3.88 11.50
CA ASN A 18 0.99 2.86 12.36
C ASN A 18 1.10 3.44 13.78
N ILE A 19 0.35 2.87 14.72
CA ILE A 19 0.21 3.42 16.08
C ILE A 19 1.22 2.86 17.08
N LEU A 20 2.18 2.04 16.62
CA LEU A 20 3.20 1.38 17.42
C LEU A 20 2.60 0.61 18.61
N ALA A 21 2.43 -0.71 18.45
CA ALA A 21 1.82 -1.51 19.49
C ALA A 21 2.60 -1.36 20.82
N PRO A 22 1.94 -1.24 21.98
CA PRO A 22 2.64 -1.10 23.27
C PRO A 22 3.64 -2.23 23.57
N ILE A 23 3.41 -3.43 23.03
CA ILE A 23 4.33 -4.59 23.11
C ILE A 23 5.64 -4.41 22.31
N TYR A 24 5.70 -3.43 21.41
CA TYR A 24 6.88 -3.12 20.61
C TYR A 24 7.58 -1.84 21.07
N LYS A 25 6.85 -0.90 21.67
CA LYS A 25 7.41 0.35 22.17
C LYS A 25 8.37 0.08 23.33
N ARG A 26 9.66 0.34 23.11
CA ARG A 26 10.73 0.25 24.11
C ARG A 26 10.74 1.51 24.95
N LEU A 27 10.86 1.38 26.27
CA LEU A 27 10.94 2.52 27.19
C LEU A 27 12.37 2.93 27.55
N ASP A 28 13.32 2.01 27.36
CA ASP A 28 14.71 2.22 27.72
C ASP A 28 15.62 1.73 26.58
N GLN A 29 16.64 2.52 26.25
CA GLN A 29 17.60 2.19 25.18
C GLN A 29 18.62 1.13 25.61
N GLN A 30 18.97 1.08 26.89
CA GLN A 30 19.90 0.13 27.49
C GLN A 30 19.18 -1.18 27.84
N ASN A 31 17.98 -1.09 28.44
CA ASN A 31 17.15 -2.24 28.78
C ASN A 31 16.09 -2.50 27.69
N GLN A 32 16.52 -3.21 26.64
CA GLN A 32 15.65 -3.61 25.53
C GLN A 32 14.57 -4.64 25.90
N CYS A 33 14.43 -5.06 27.15
CA CYS A 33 13.32 -5.91 27.59
C CYS A 33 12.12 -5.10 28.08
N LEU A 34 12.33 -3.85 28.52
CA LEU A 34 11.27 -3.02 29.08
C LEU A 34 10.34 -2.51 27.97
N ARG A 35 9.05 -2.83 28.08
CA ARG A 35 8.02 -2.44 27.10
C ARG A 35 6.99 -1.52 27.72
N GLU A 36 6.40 -0.67 26.89
CA GLU A 36 5.27 0.15 27.32
C GLU A 36 4.09 -0.72 27.79
N SER A 37 3.91 -1.90 27.18
CA SER A 37 2.88 -2.88 27.60
C SER A 37 2.96 -3.29 29.07
N ASP A 38 4.13 -3.19 29.70
CA ASP A 38 4.35 -3.55 31.10
C ASP A 38 3.72 -2.51 32.06
N PHE A 39 3.38 -1.30 31.55
CA PHE A 39 2.90 -0.17 32.34
C PHE A 39 1.55 0.33 31.84
N ARG A 40 0.46 -0.16 32.46
CA ARG A 40 -0.91 0.20 32.08
C ARG A 40 -1.15 1.70 31.93
N ALA A 41 -0.65 2.51 32.87
CA ALA A 41 -0.84 3.96 32.81
C ALA A 41 -0.23 4.58 31.54
N PHE A 42 0.91 4.07 31.06
CA PHE A 42 1.63 4.66 29.94
C PHE A 42 0.95 4.35 28.62
N TRP A 43 0.68 3.07 28.33
CA TRP A 43 0.02 2.72 27.08
C TRP A 43 -1.41 3.25 27.03
N LEU A 44 -2.12 3.35 28.17
CA LEU A 44 -3.46 3.89 28.21
C LEU A 44 -3.48 5.39 27.90
N ASP A 45 -2.59 6.17 28.50
CA ASP A 45 -2.48 7.61 28.25
C ASP A 45 -2.11 7.91 26.79
N ARG A 46 -1.09 7.23 26.25
CA ARG A 46 -0.68 7.42 24.84
C ARG A 46 -1.80 7.08 23.87
N ASN A 47 -2.48 5.96 24.07
CA ASN A 47 -3.56 5.53 23.17
C ASN A 47 -4.82 6.41 23.28
N ARG A 48 -5.10 7.01 24.44
CA ARG A 48 -6.13 8.05 24.57
C ARG A 48 -5.80 9.27 23.73
N LYS A 49 -4.55 9.75 23.79
CA LYS A 49 -4.06 10.87 22.97
C LYS A 49 -4.09 10.56 21.47
N ILE A 50 -3.77 9.32 21.07
CA ILE A 50 -3.92 8.86 19.68
C ILE A 50 -5.39 8.96 19.24
N LEU A 51 -6.33 8.43 20.04
CA LEU A 51 -7.77 8.52 19.75
C LEU A 51 -8.26 9.98 19.70
N ASP A 52 -7.79 10.83 20.62
CA ASP A 52 -8.11 12.26 20.60
C ASP A 52 -7.60 12.92 19.32
N CYS A 53 -6.39 12.62 18.89
CA CYS A 53 -5.83 13.10 17.62
C CYS A 53 -6.64 12.61 16.41
N LEU A 54 -7.02 11.33 16.37
CA LEU A 54 -7.84 10.76 15.29
C LEU A 54 -9.24 11.39 15.22
N LEU A 55 -9.83 11.77 16.35
CA LEU A 55 -11.18 12.34 16.41
C LEU A 55 -11.20 13.87 16.36
N TYR A 56 -10.09 14.55 16.63
CA TYR A 56 -9.96 15.99 16.47
C TYR A 56 -10.08 16.43 15.01
N ASP A 57 -9.51 15.65 14.11
CA ASP A 57 -9.59 15.83 12.65
C ASP A 57 -10.02 14.51 12.02
N PRO A 58 -11.32 14.18 12.09
CA PRO A 58 -11.83 12.86 11.76
C PRO A 58 -11.74 12.60 10.26
N SER A 59 -11.43 11.35 9.93
CA SER A 59 -11.48 10.84 8.56
C SER A 59 -12.69 9.95 8.35
N SER A 60 -13.27 9.96 7.16
CA SER A 60 -14.36 9.02 6.83
C SER A 60 -13.92 7.55 6.88
N ILE A 61 -12.62 7.29 6.72
CA ILE A 61 -11.97 5.99 6.85
C ILE A 61 -10.68 6.13 7.65
N ILE A 62 -10.45 5.25 8.63
CA ILE A 62 -9.22 5.21 9.43
C ILE A 62 -8.62 3.80 9.33
N CYS A 63 -7.40 3.70 8.84
CA CYS A 63 -6.61 2.47 8.72
C CYS A 63 -5.44 2.52 9.69
N LEU A 64 -5.44 1.68 10.72
CA LEU A 64 -4.37 1.58 11.70
C LEU A 64 -3.55 0.31 11.50
N GLN A 65 -2.24 0.42 11.69
CA GLN A 65 -1.29 -0.70 11.74
C GLN A 65 -0.67 -0.80 13.13
N GLU A 66 -0.17 -1.98 13.48
CA GLU A 66 0.32 -2.30 14.84
C GLU A 66 -0.74 -2.02 15.93
N PHE A 67 -2.00 -2.24 15.60
CA PHE A 67 -3.06 -2.20 16.59
C PHE A 67 -2.91 -3.40 17.54
N TRP A 68 -2.88 -3.16 18.86
CA TRP A 68 -2.64 -4.22 19.84
C TRP A 68 -3.89 -5.07 20.11
N VAL A 69 -4.22 -5.93 19.14
CA VAL A 69 -5.41 -6.80 19.13
C VAL A 69 -5.45 -7.75 20.34
N GLY A 70 -4.28 -8.17 20.84
CA GLY A 70 -4.14 -9.08 21.97
C GLY A 70 -4.48 -8.49 23.34
N ASN A 71 -4.75 -7.19 23.44
CA ASN A 71 -5.16 -6.53 24.68
C ASN A 71 -6.63 -6.11 24.62
N GLU A 72 -7.50 -6.84 25.33
CA GLU A 72 -8.95 -6.60 25.30
C GLU A 72 -9.36 -5.21 25.79
N GLU A 73 -8.61 -4.64 26.75
CA GLU A 73 -8.90 -3.32 27.30
C GLU A 73 -8.66 -2.21 26.26
N LEU A 74 -7.49 -2.23 25.60
CA LEU A 74 -7.17 -1.31 24.51
C LEU A 74 -8.16 -1.49 23.37
N VAL A 75 -8.48 -2.73 22.99
CA VAL A 75 -9.46 -3.01 21.94
C VAL A 75 -10.82 -2.39 22.28
N ARG A 76 -11.35 -2.64 23.48
CA ARG A 76 -12.62 -2.07 23.92
C ARG A 76 -12.59 -0.55 23.89
N MET A 77 -11.50 0.07 24.37
CA MET A 77 -11.35 1.53 24.36
C MET A 77 -11.45 2.12 22.93
N TYR A 78 -10.79 1.53 21.94
CA TYR A 78 -10.87 1.99 20.56
C TYR A 78 -12.25 1.75 19.95
N LEU A 79 -12.81 0.54 20.11
CA LEU A 79 -14.12 0.19 19.54
C LEU A 79 -15.24 1.05 20.13
N ASP A 80 -15.21 1.30 21.45
CA ASP A 80 -16.20 2.14 22.12
C ASP A 80 -16.06 3.59 21.63
N LYS A 81 -14.85 4.17 21.70
CA LYS A 81 -14.67 5.60 21.38
C LYS A 81 -14.94 5.90 19.90
N LEU A 82 -14.49 5.05 18.99
CA LEU A 82 -14.81 5.17 17.56
C LEU A 82 -16.29 4.85 17.28
N GLY A 83 -16.87 3.86 17.97
CA GLY A 83 -18.28 3.51 17.84
C GLY A 83 -19.22 4.66 18.23
N HIS A 84 -18.94 5.33 19.36
CA HIS A 84 -19.66 6.54 19.79
C HIS A 84 -19.50 7.70 18.79
N ALA A 85 -18.36 7.76 18.09
CA ALA A 85 -18.12 8.73 17.03
C ALA A 85 -18.73 8.31 15.67
N GLY A 86 -19.52 7.24 15.60
CA GLY A 86 -20.26 6.85 14.39
C GLY A 86 -19.52 5.91 13.45
N TYR A 87 -18.41 5.31 13.87
CA TYR A 87 -17.67 4.35 13.07
C TYR A 87 -18.18 2.91 13.23
N THR A 88 -18.06 2.13 12.16
CA THR A 88 -18.04 0.66 12.20
C THR A 88 -16.58 0.22 12.11
N CYS A 89 -16.14 -0.63 13.04
CA CYS A 89 -14.73 -1.03 13.15
C CYS A 89 -14.54 -2.52 12.85
N PHE A 90 -13.47 -2.82 12.12
CA PHE A 90 -13.05 -4.16 11.73
C PHE A 90 -11.59 -4.34 12.14
N LYS A 91 -11.28 -5.42 12.85
CA LYS A 91 -9.92 -5.72 13.31
C LYS A 91 -9.44 -7.03 12.70
N LEU A 92 -8.15 -7.13 12.41
CA LEU A 92 -7.53 -8.33 11.88
C LEU A 92 -6.20 -8.57 12.57
N ALA A 93 -6.10 -9.64 13.36
CA ALA A 93 -4.86 -10.05 14.00
C ALA A 93 -3.88 -10.62 12.96
N ARG A 94 -2.58 -10.48 13.22
CA ARG A 94 -1.57 -11.23 12.48
C ARG A 94 -1.68 -12.74 12.75
N THR A 95 -1.17 -13.54 11.82
CA THR A 95 -1.31 -14.99 11.81
C THR A 95 -0.40 -15.71 12.81
N ASN A 96 0.68 -15.06 13.28
CA ASN A 96 1.66 -15.64 14.19
C ASN A 96 1.46 -15.32 15.67
N ASN A 97 0.27 -14.87 16.06
CA ASN A 97 -0.07 -14.56 17.46
C ASN A 97 0.89 -13.57 18.15
N ARG A 98 1.57 -12.69 17.40
CA ARG A 98 2.41 -11.65 18.00
C ARG A 98 1.63 -10.62 18.82
N GLY A 99 0.30 -10.61 18.73
CA GLY A 99 -0.58 -9.77 19.52
C GLY A 99 -0.96 -8.45 18.84
N ASP A 100 -0.30 -8.06 17.76
CA ASP A 100 -0.67 -6.91 16.94
C ASP A 100 -1.47 -7.30 15.68
N GLY A 101 -1.96 -6.28 14.99
CA GLY A 101 -2.69 -6.43 13.74
C GLY A 101 -3.14 -5.10 13.17
N LEU A 102 -4.26 -5.15 12.44
CA LEU A 102 -4.87 -4.01 11.76
C LEU A 102 -6.18 -3.63 12.43
N LEU A 103 -6.54 -2.35 12.37
CA LEU A 103 -7.88 -1.85 12.62
C LEU A 103 -8.30 -0.96 11.45
N THR A 104 -9.47 -1.22 10.87
CA THR A 104 -10.10 -0.37 9.86
C THR A 104 -11.42 0.15 10.42
N ALA A 105 -11.59 1.46 10.50
CA ALA A 105 -12.83 2.10 10.95
C ALA A 105 -13.45 2.89 9.80
N VAL A 106 -14.75 2.68 9.55
CA VAL A 106 -15.50 3.31 8.46
C VAL A 106 -16.67 4.09 9.04
N HIS A 107 -16.74 5.38 8.73
CA HIS A 107 -17.77 6.27 9.27
C HIS A 107 -19.12 6.08 8.55
N LYS A 108 -20.17 5.75 9.31
CA LYS A 108 -21.48 5.33 8.76
C LYS A 108 -22.20 6.41 7.96
N ASN A 109 -21.94 7.69 8.25
CA ASN A 109 -22.54 8.80 7.49
C ASN A 109 -21.95 8.96 6.08
N TYR A 110 -20.77 8.39 5.80
CA TYR A 110 -20.11 8.48 4.49
C TYR A 110 -20.25 7.20 3.71
N PHE A 111 -20.15 6.04 4.36
CA PHE A 111 -20.08 4.76 3.70
C PHE A 111 -20.94 3.68 4.36
N THR A 112 -21.53 2.85 3.50
CA THR A 112 -22.05 1.53 3.87
C THR A 112 -21.01 0.48 3.51
N VAL A 113 -20.73 -0.45 4.43
CA VAL A 113 -19.80 -1.55 4.18
C VAL A 113 -20.56 -2.70 3.54
N LEU A 114 -20.19 -3.07 2.32
CA LEU A 114 -20.82 -4.14 1.55
C LEU A 114 -20.16 -5.50 1.82
N ASN A 115 -18.84 -5.53 1.99
CA ASN A 115 -18.10 -6.76 2.25
C ASN A 115 -16.78 -6.49 2.97
N VAL A 116 -16.29 -7.48 3.70
CA VAL A 116 -14.99 -7.47 4.37
C VAL A 116 -14.29 -8.80 4.10
N LYS A 117 -13.02 -8.74 3.69
CA LYS A 117 -12.20 -9.90 3.41
C LYS A 117 -10.83 -9.75 4.06
N ASP A 118 -10.44 -10.79 4.78
CA ASP A 118 -9.12 -10.88 5.42
C ASP A 118 -8.19 -11.70 4.51
N LEU A 119 -7.04 -11.14 4.18
CA LEU A 119 -5.99 -11.79 3.40
C LEU A 119 -4.86 -12.16 4.36
N LEU A 120 -4.61 -13.46 4.49
CA LEU A 120 -3.62 -14.00 5.42
C LEU A 120 -2.38 -14.45 4.65
N PHE A 121 -1.24 -13.83 4.91
CA PHE A 121 0.05 -14.20 4.31
C PHE A 121 0.79 -15.19 5.22
N ASN A 122 0.12 -16.30 5.57
CA ASN A 122 0.68 -17.38 6.41
C ASN A 122 1.99 -17.92 5.86
N ASP A 123 2.10 -17.93 4.53
CA ASP A 123 3.26 -18.39 3.77
C ASP A 123 4.34 -17.31 3.59
N PHE A 124 4.04 -16.03 3.88
CA PHE A 124 4.93 -14.89 3.63
C PHE A 124 4.94 -13.86 4.76
N GLY A 125 5.82 -14.09 5.75
CA GLY A 125 6.15 -13.12 6.81
C GLY A 125 5.07 -12.91 7.87
N ASP A 126 4.05 -13.77 7.93
CA ASP A 126 2.93 -13.72 8.88
C ASP A 126 2.28 -12.33 8.93
N ARG A 127 2.16 -11.73 7.75
CA ARG A 127 1.50 -10.44 7.56
C ARG A 127 0.06 -10.67 7.14
N VAL A 128 -0.72 -9.61 7.19
CA VAL A 128 -2.14 -9.62 6.84
C VAL A 128 -2.48 -8.36 6.07
N ALA A 129 -3.51 -8.44 5.25
CA ALA A 129 -4.19 -7.29 4.68
C ALA A 129 -5.70 -7.44 4.90
N GLN A 130 -6.40 -6.34 5.10
CA GLN A 130 -7.85 -6.33 5.25
C GLN A 130 -8.47 -5.49 4.14
N MET A 131 -9.29 -6.12 3.30
CA MET A 131 -9.99 -5.49 2.19
C MET A 131 -11.45 -5.23 2.57
N LEU A 132 -11.91 -4.00 2.39
CA LEU A 132 -13.30 -3.60 2.55
C LEU A 132 -13.84 -3.17 1.20
N HIS A 133 -14.99 -3.73 0.82
CA HIS A 133 -15.81 -3.22 -0.27
C HIS A 133 -16.86 -2.30 0.33
N ILE A 134 -16.84 -1.01 -0.02
CA ILE A 134 -17.70 0.01 0.57
C ILE A 134 -18.42 0.82 -0.51
N GLN A 135 -19.59 1.35 -0.15
CA GLN A 135 -20.43 2.16 -1.03
C GLN A 135 -20.71 3.51 -0.38
N LEU A 136 -20.60 4.59 -1.14
CA LEU A 136 -20.86 5.95 -0.69
C LEU A 136 -22.35 6.16 -0.36
N VAL A 137 -22.66 6.88 0.71
CA VAL A 137 -24.05 7.17 1.14
C VAL A 137 -24.58 8.47 0.50
N LYS A 138 -25.88 8.52 0.17
CA LYS A 138 -26.56 9.76 -0.30
C LYS A 138 -26.63 10.77 0.86
N PRO A 139 -26.28 12.06 0.68
CA PRO A 139 -26.34 12.83 -0.57
C PRO A 139 -25.00 13.02 -1.30
N PHE A 140 -23.89 12.43 -0.84
CA PHE A 140 -22.58 12.63 -1.50
C PHE A 140 -22.58 12.19 -2.98
N SER A 141 -23.43 11.22 -3.35
CA SER A 141 -23.62 10.81 -4.75
C SER A 141 -24.52 11.74 -5.58
N GLN A 142 -25.30 12.64 -4.98
CA GLN A 142 -26.28 13.48 -5.71
C GLN A 142 -25.59 14.48 -6.63
N ASN A 143 -24.39 14.95 -6.26
CA ASN A 143 -23.58 15.85 -7.09
C ASN A 143 -22.96 15.14 -8.30
N LEU A 144 -22.88 13.81 -8.30
CA LEU A 144 -22.31 13.03 -9.39
C LEU A 144 -23.30 12.73 -10.53
N LYS A 145 -24.58 13.12 -10.42
CA LYS A 145 -25.66 12.71 -11.36
C LYS A 145 -25.72 11.19 -11.60
N THR A 146 -25.09 10.36 -10.76
CA THR A 146 -25.10 8.91 -10.92
C THR A 146 -26.34 8.31 -10.29
N ILE A 147 -26.99 7.39 -11.01
CA ILE A 147 -28.19 6.68 -10.54
C ILE A 147 -27.84 5.77 -9.35
N VAL A 148 -26.64 5.19 -9.36
CA VAL A 148 -26.11 4.27 -8.34
C VAL A 148 -25.00 4.97 -7.54
N PRO A 149 -24.97 4.82 -6.20
CA PRO A 149 -23.88 5.38 -5.41
C PRO A 149 -22.54 4.72 -5.73
N PRO A 150 -21.43 5.48 -5.79
CA PRO A 150 -20.10 4.94 -6.09
C PRO A 150 -19.64 3.88 -5.08
N GLU A 151 -19.04 2.82 -5.59
CA GLU A 151 -18.39 1.76 -4.82
C GLU A 151 -16.87 1.92 -4.86
N ILE A 152 -16.20 1.48 -3.79
CA ILE A 152 -14.75 1.65 -3.58
C ILE A 152 -14.22 0.39 -2.89
N ILE A 153 -13.04 -0.05 -3.29
CA ILE A 153 -12.27 -1.04 -2.53
C ILE A 153 -11.21 -0.31 -1.71
N VAL A 154 -11.17 -0.58 -0.41
CA VAL A 154 -10.15 -0.08 0.50
C VAL A 154 -9.38 -1.23 1.10
N VAL A 155 -8.05 -1.18 1.04
CA VAL A 155 -7.18 -2.18 1.67
C VAL A 155 -6.34 -1.51 2.74
N ASN A 156 -6.31 -2.09 3.93
CA ASN A 156 -5.34 -1.76 4.98
C ASN A 156 -4.30 -2.88 5.07
N THR A 157 -3.01 -2.56 5.15
CA THR A 157 -1.94 -3.55 5.30
C THR A 157 -0.74 -3.02 6.09
N HIS A 158 0.10 -3.94 6.59
CA HIS A 158 1.40 -3.62 7.16
C HIS A 158 2.42 -4.64 6.64
N LEU A 159 3.22 -4.22 5.66
CA LEU A 159 4.18 -5.09 4.97
C LEU A 159 5.35 -5.49 5.87
N LEU A 160 6.09 -6.51 5.45
CA LEU A 160 7.21 -7.04 6.21
C LEU A 160 8.35 -6.01 6.40
N PHE A 161 8.68 -5.74 7.66
CA PHE A 161 9.78 -4.83 8.03
C PHE A 161 11.11 -5.19 7.34
N PRO A 162 11.85 -4.21 6.78
CA PRO A 162 13.04 -4.46 5.96
C PRO A 162 14.29 -4.70 6.81
N HIS A 163 14.35 -5.83 7.53
CA HIS A 163 15.54 -6.20 8.30
C HIS A 163 16.77 -6.46 7.40
N ASP A 164 16.53 -6.97 6.20
CA ASP A 164 17.52 -7.21 5.16
C ASP A 164 16.93 -6.92 3.77
N SER A 165 17.81 -6.62 2.81
CA SER A 165 17.53 -6.40 1.40
C SER A 165 16.86 -7.59 0.70
N SER A 166 17.13 -8.82 1.11
CA SER A 166 16.46 -10.03 0.60
C SER A 166 14.94 -10.00 0.82
N LEU A 167 14.47 -9.34 1.89
CA LEU A 167 13.05 -9.22 2.21
C LEU A 167 12.28 -8.26 1.28
N SER A 168 12.97 -7.59 0.35
CA SER A 168 12.34 -6.77 -0.68
C SER A 168 11.42 -7.59 -1.60
N LEU A 169 11.83 -8.82 -1.94
CA LEU A 169 11.01 -9.74 -2.72
C LEU A 169 9.78 -10.19 -1.92
N ALA A 170 9.95 -10.53 -0.65
CA ALA A 170 8.83 -10.91 0.21
C ALA A 170 7.75 -9.81 0.29
N ARG A 171 8.15 -8.53 0.41
CA ARG A 171 7.21 -7.40 0.34
C ARG A 171 6.56 -7.28 -1.03
N LEU A 172 7.30 -7.47 -2.11
CA LEU A 172 6.76 -7.43 -3.47
C LEU A 172 5.69 -8.52 -3.67
N ASN A 173 5.94 -9.75 -3.18
CA ASN A 173 4.99 -10.85 -3.19
C ASN A 173 3.73 -10.54 -2.38
N GLN A 174 3.88 -9.93 -1.19
CA GLN A 174 2.74 -9.48 -0.40
C GLN A 174 1.85 -8.51 -1.18
N VAL A 175 2.44 -7.54 -1.88
CA VAL A 175 1.67 -6.60 -2.70
C VAL A 175 1.07 -7.27 -3.92
N TYR A 176 1.81 -8.14 -4.61
CA TYR A 176 1.29 -8.92 -5.73
C TYR A 176 0.03 -9.69 -5.34
N LYS A 177 0.08 -10.43 -4.22
CA LYS A 177 -1.08 -11.18 -3.70
C LYS A 177 -2.27 -10.28 -3.35
N ILE A 178 -2.02 -9.11 -2.76
CA ILE A 178 -3.09 -8.13 -2.49
C ILE A 178 -3.77 -7.73 -3.81
N LEU A 179 -2.99 -7.36 -4.82
CA LEU A 179 -3.54 -6.92 -6.11
C LEU A 179 -4.23 -8.05 -6.87
N GLU A 180 -3.66 -9.26 -6.86
CA GLU A 180 -4.26 -10.45 -7.47
C GLU A 180 -5.61 -10.78 -6.83
N TYR A 181 -5.70 -10.66 -5.50
CA TYR A 181 -6.95 -10.87 -4.77
C TYR A 181 -7.99 -9.80 -5.10
N VAL A 182 -7.59 -8.51 -5.15
CA VAL A 182 -8.50 -7.42 -5.53
C VAL A 182 -9.05 -7.65 -6.94
N GLU A 183 -8.21 -8.03 -7.90
CA GLU A 183 -8.63 -8.36 -9.28
C GLU A 183 -9.60 -9.54 -9.31
N SER A 184 -9.25 -10.63 -8.62
CA SER A 184 -10.08 -11.85 -8.56
C SER A 184 -11.43 -11.55 -7.91
N TYR A 185 -11.44 -10.79 -6.82
CA TYR A 185 -12.65 -10.36 -6.14
C TYR A 185 -13.56 -9.52 -7.05
N GLN A 186 -12.99 -8.57 -7.81
CA GLN A 186 -13.77 -7.77 -8.76
C GLN A 186 -14.39 -8.64 -9.86
N ILE A 187 -13.64 -9.59 -10.41
CA ILE A 187 -14.11 -10.50 -11.46
C ILE A 187 -15.21 -11.44 -10.94
N GLU A 188 -14.95 -12.12 -9.82
CA GLU A 188 -15.85 -13.11 -9.21
C GLU A 188 -17.19 -12.51 -8.79
N ASN A 189 -17.19 -11.24 -8.38
CA ASN A 189 -18.41 -10.54 -7.97
C ASN A 189 -19.02 -9.69 -9.11
N HIS A 190 -18.51 -9.84 -10.33
CA HIS A 190 -18.97 -9.09 -11.52
C HIS A 190 -19.04 -7.57 -11.29
N LEU A 191 -18.05 -7.05 -10.55
CA LEU A 191 -18.01 -5.64 -10.18
C LEU A 191 -17.56 -4.80 -11.37
N LYS A 192 -18.18 -3.63 -11.53
CA LYS A 192 -17.69 -2.62 -12.47
C LYS A 192 -16.30 -2.14 -12.03
N PRO A 193 -15.46 -1.70 -12.97
CA PRO A 193 -14.25 -0.97 -12.64
C PRO A 193 -14.54 0.14 -11.64
N MET A 194 -13.83 0.12 -10.51
CA MET A 194 -14.04 1.04 -9.40
C MET A 194 -12.71 1.49 -8.80
N PRO A 195 -12.70 2.63 -8.06
CA PRO A 195 -11.50 3.09 -7.38
C PRO A 195 -11.03 2.11 -6.32
N VAL A 196 -9.70 1.99 -6.22
CA VAL A 196 -9.02 1.20 -5.18
C VAL A 196 -8.11 2.11 -4.39
N ILE A 197 -8.27 2.11 -3.07
CA ILE A 197 -7.43 2.83 -2.12
C ILE A 197 -6.63 1.81 -1.30
N LEU A 198 -5.30 1.89 -1.32
CA LEU A 198 -4.43 1.04 -0.52
C LEU A 198 -3.73 1.88 0.55
N CYS A 199 -4.01 1.59 1.82
CA CYS A 199 -3.47 2.26 2.99
C CYS A 199 -2.51 1.32 3.73
N GLY A 200 -1.46 1.88 4.31
CA GLY A 200 -0.62 1.10 5.19
C GLY A 200 0.76 1.67 5.46
N ASP A 201 1.46 0.95 6.33
CA ASP A 201 2.92 0.96 6.41
C ASP A 201 3.46 -0.05 5.40
N TRP A 202 4.07 0.48 4.33
CA TRP A 202 4.59 -0.31 3.22
C TRP A 202 6.02 -0.79 3.47
N ASN A 203 6.67 -0.32 4.53
CA ASN A 203 8.04 -0.70 4.88
C ASN A 203 9.01 -0.61 3.69
N GLY A 204 8.75 0.34 2.79
CA GLY A 204 9.46 0.52 1.53
C GLY A 204 9.30 1.96 1.06
N SER A 205 10.42 2.59 0.70
CA SER A 205 10.42 3.99 0.27
C SER A 205 10.03 4.16 -1.19
N LYS A 206 9.92 5.42 -1.61
CA LYS A 206 9.69 5.83 -3.01
C LYS A 206 10.68 5.24 -4.02
N ARG A 207 11.90 4.93 -3.58
CA ARG A 207 12.94 4.30 -4.40
C ARG A 207 12.78 2.79 -4.52
N GLY A 208 11.98 2.18 -3.65
CA GLY A 208 11.83 0.74 -3.52
C GLY A 208 11.05 0.09 -4.65
N HIS A 209 11.25 -1.23 -4.82
CA HIS A 209 10.59 -2.02 -5.86
C HIS A 209 9.08 -2.10 -5.66
N VAL A 210 8.59 -2.08 -4.42
CA VAL A 210 7.16 -2.02 -4.10
C VAL A 210 6.52 -0.74 -4.65
N TYR A 211 7.15 0.42 -4.44
CA TYR A 211 6.65 1.69 -4.97
C TYR A 211 6.58 1.65 -6.50
N LYS A 212 7.67 1.25 -7.16
CA LYS A 212 7.74 1.13 -8.62
C LYS A 212 6.70 0.16 -9.19
N PHE A 213 6.48 -0.97 -8.51
CA PHE A 213 5.48 -1.96 -8.89
C PHE A 213 4.06 -1.38 -8.84
N LEU A 214 3.70 -0.70 -7.74
CA LEU A 214 2.40 -0.03 -7.61
C LEU A 214 2.20 1.04 -8.69
N ARG A 215 3.23 1.86 -8.96
CA ARG A 215 3.21 2.86 -10.05
C ARG A 215 2.94 2.21 -11.40
N SER A 216 3.59 1.09 -11.71
CA SER A 216 3.38 0.35 -12.96
C SER A 216 1.96 -0.24 -13.09
N GLN A 217 1.25 -0.37 -11.97
CA GLN A 217 -0.14 -0.83 -11.90
C GLN A 217 -1.14 0.33 -11.86
N GLY A 218 -0.69 1.56 -12.13
CA GLY A 218 -1.55 2.75 -12.23
C GLY A 218 -1.90 3.39 -10.89
N PHE A 219 -1.26 2.97 -9.79
CA PHE A 219 -1.46 3.63 -8.50
C PHE A 219 -0.67 4.94 -8.42
N VAL A 220 -1.28 5.94 -7.77
CA VAL A 220 -0.63 7.21 -7.43
C VAL A 220 -0.51 7.35 -5.91
N SER A 221 0.64 7.83 -5.43
CA SER A 221 0.79 8.24 -4.04
C SER A 221 -0.05 9.49 -3.85
N SER A 222 -1.05 9.43 -2.97
CA SER A 222 -1.97 10.56 -2.80
C SER A 222 -1.26 11.77 -2.21
N TYR A 223 -0.28 11.56 -1.32
CA TYR A 223 0.51 12.66 -0.78
C TYR A 223 1.32 13.35 -1.88
N ASP A 224 2.00 12.59 -2.74
CA ASP A 224 2.78 13.15 -3.84
C ASP A 224 1.86 13.87 -4.85
N ALA A 225 0.68 13.30 -5.15
CA ALA A 225 -0.29 13.91 -6.05
C ALA A 225 -0.81 15.27 -5.53
N ALA A 226 -1.09 15.37 -4.23
CA ALA A 226 -1.56 16.62 -3.60
C ALA A 226 -0.49 17.72 -3.60
N HIS A 227 0.80 17.34 -3.54
CA HIS A 227 1.92 18.27 -3.45
C HIS A 227 2.66 18.46 -4.78
N HIS A 228 2.16 17.88 -5.87
CA HIS A 228 2.78 17.89 -7.19
C HIS A 228 4.23 17.38 -7.19
N TYR A 229 4.49 16.35 -6.39
CA TYR A 229 5.78 15.66 -6.36
C TYR A 229 5.83 14.60 -7.45
N THR A 230 6.99 14.50 -8.09
CA THR A 230 7.28 13.55 -9.16
C THR A 230 8.06 12.36 -8.63
N ASP A 231 8.25 11.31 -9.44
CA ASP A 231 9.00 10.11 -9.04
C ASP A 231 10.54 10.31 -9.05
N ASN A 232 11.01 11.55 -9.11
CA ASN A 232 12.43 11.88 -9.17
C ASN A 232 13.13 11.76 -7.80
N GLU A 233 14.46 11.74 -7.84
CA GLU A 233 15.32 11.58 -6.66
C GLU A 233 15.26 12.76 -5.68
N VAL A 234 14.98 13.96 -6.18
CA VAL A 234 14.89 15.19 -5.37
C VAL A 234 13.64 15.14 -4.48
N ASP A 235 12.53 14.68 -5.03
CA ASP A 235 11.24 14.60 -4.36
C ASP A 235 11.17 13.43 -3.37
N ALA A 236 12.04 12.43 -3.51
CA ALA A 236 12.04 11.21 -2.69
C ALA A 236 12.35 11.43 -1.20
N HIS A 237 12.89 12.59 -0.82
CA HIS A 237 13.20 12.93 0.59
C HIS A 237 12.47 14.18 1.10
N LYS A 238 11.55 14.74 0.30
CA LYS A 238 10.82 15.95 0.71
C LYS A 238 9.98 15.73 1.96
N TRP A 239 9.55 14.50 2.19
CA TRP A 239 8.77 14.11 3.36
C TRP A 239 9.27 12.78 3.93
N VAL A 240 9.03 12.58 5.22
CA VAL A 240 9.28 11.31 5.93
C VAL A 240 8.02 10.93 6.71
N SER A 241 7.93 9.68 7.15
CA SER A 241 6.78 9.21 7.93
C SER A 241 7.14 8.24 9.05
N HIS A 242 8.39 7.79 9.15
CA HIS A 242 8.82 6.84 10.17
C HIS A 242 10.23 7.18 10.66
N LEU A 243 10.41 7.23 11.97
CA LEU A 243 11.71 7.17 12.65
C LEU A 243 11.93 5.75 13.17
N ASN A 244 12.73 4.96 12.46
CA ASN A 244 12.90 3.56 12.83
C ASN A 244 13.73 3.38 14.12
N HIS A 245 13.73 2.17 14.66
CA HIS A 245 14.50 1.80 15.85
C HIS A 245 16.03 1.97 15.75
N ARG A 246 16.57 2.24 14.54
CA ARG A 246 17.99 2.56 14.31
C ARG A 246 18.25 4.07 14.22
N GLY A 247 17.23 4.90 14.46
CA GLY A 247 17.31 6.35 14.34
C GLY A 247 17.31 6.86 12.90
N ASN A 248 16.93 6.05 11.91
CA ASN A 248 16.84 6.50 10.52
C ASN A 248 15.42 6.98 10.22
N ILE A 249 15.33 8.08 9.48
CA ILE A 249 14.07 8.63 8.99
C ILE A 249 13.79 8.16 7.57
N CYS A 250 12.56 7.76 7.29
CA CYS A 250 12.13 7.34 5.97
C CYS A 250 10.64 7.61 5.72
N GLY A 251 10.25 7.81 4.46
CA GLY A 251 8.84 7.81 4.04
C GLY A 251 8.41 6.40 3.63
N VAL A 252 7.53 5.79 4.42
CA VAL A 252 7.06 4.39 4.22
C VAL A 252 5.55 4.23 4.37
N ASP A 253 4.86 5.24 4.88
CA ASP A 253 3.42 5.26 5.05
C ASP A 253 2.76 5.91 3.84
N PHE A 254 1.93 5.17 3.13
CA PHE A 254 1.30 5.65 1.89
C PHE A 254 -0.18 5.34 1.87
N ILE A 255 -0.94 6.29 1.30
CA ILE A 255 -2.30 6.07 0.80
C ILE A 255 -2.23 6.14 -0.72
N TRP A 256 -2.35 4.99 -1.36
CA TRP A 256 -2.35 4.85 -2.80
C TRP A 256 -3.76 4.94 -3.35
N LEU A 257 -3.93 5.65 -4.47
CA LEU A 257 -5.18 5.70 -5.21
C LEU A 257 -4.97 5.12 -6.61
N ARG A 258 -5.85 4.21 -7.02
CA ARG A 258 -6.02 3.81 -8.42
C ARG A 258 -7.46 4.04 -8.82
N ASN A 259 -7.68 4.94 -9.77
CA ASN A 259 -8.98 5.09 -10.41
C ASN A 259 -9.20 4.00 -11.47
N PRO A 260 -10.46 3.74 -11.86
CA PRO A 260 -10.78 2.88 -12.99
C PRO A 260 -9.96 3.27 -14.23
N ASN A 261 -9.22 2.31 -14.78
CA ASN A 261 -8.48 2.47 -16.03
C ASN A 261 -8.47 1.12 -16.77
N MET A 262 -8.88 1.15 -18.04
CA MET A 262 -8.98 -0.02 -18.91
C MET A 262 -7.64 -0.40 -19.53
N SER A 263 -6.72 0.56 -19.69
CA SER A 263 -5.39 0.34 -20.24
C SER A 263 -4.39 0.13 -19.12
N ARG A 264 -4.18 -1.13 -18.74
CA ARG A 264 -3.20 -1.51 -17.73
C ARG A 264 -2.42 -2.73 -18.13
N LYS A 265 -1.12 -2.68 -17.82
CA LYS A 265 -0.22 -3.81 -17.97
C LYS A 265 -0.66 -4.98 -17.09
N PRO A 266 -0.65 -6.23 -17.59
CA PRO A 266 -1.01 -7.39 -16.78
C PRO A 266 -0.16 -7.47 -15.50
N LEU A 267 -0.79 -7.82 -14.39
CA LEU A 267 -0.17 -7.83 -13.06
C LEU A 267 1.11 -8.70 -13.04
N LYS A 268 1.05 -9.87 -13.67
CA LYS A 268 2.19 -10.80 -13.81
C LYS A 268 3.38 -10.18 -14.53
N THR A 269 3.13 -9.36 -15.56
CA THR A 269 4.18 -8.68 -16.33
C THR A 269 4.86 -7.59 -15.51
N SER A 270 4.08 -6.73 -14.86
CA SER A 270 4.63 -5.73 -13.93
C SER A 270 5.41 -6.34 -12.78
N PHE A 271 4.94 -7.49 -12.28
CA PHE A 271 5.63 -8.20 -11.20
C PHE A 271 6.98 -8.73 -11.66
N ALA A 272 7.05 -9.35 -12.84
CA ALA A 272 8.32 -9.82 -13.37
C ALA A 272 9.32 -8.70 -13.59
N GLU A 273 8.89 -7.55 -14.13
CA GLU A 273 9.75 -6.38 -14.29
C GLU A 273 10.28 -5.86 -12.95
N ALA A 274 9.44 -5.85 -11.92
CA ALA A 274 9.87 -5.47 -10.58
C ALA A 274 10.92 -6.44 -10.02
N VAL A 275 10.75 -7.76 -10.24
CA VAL A 275 11.73 -8.79 -9.87
C VAL A 275 13.04 -8.63 -10.65
N PHE A 276 12.99 -8.45 -11.97
CA PHE A 276 14.18 -8.15 -12.78
C PHE A 276 14.90 -6.88 -12.33
N GLY A 277 14.14 -5.87 -11.89
CA GLY A 277 14.70 -4.67 -11.27
C GLY A 277 15.47 -4.97 -9.98
N ILE A 278 14.99 -5.89 -9.14
CA ILE A 278 15.70 -6.33 -7.92
C ILE A 278 17.02 -7.00 -8.33
N ILE A 279 16.96 -7.94 -9.28
CA ILE A 279 18.13 -8.67 -9.79
C ILE A 279 19.19 -7.68 -10.30
N LYS A 280 18.80 -6.74 -11.17
CA LYS A 280 19.73 -5.75 -11.75
C LYS A 280 20.38 -4.87 -10.69
N ASN A 281 19.63 -4.46 -9.66
CA ASN A 281 20.16 -3.63 -8.57
C ASN A 281 21.14 -4.42 -7.69
N GLN A 282 20.87 -5.71 -7.44
CA GLN A 282 21.78 -6.56 -6.69
C GLN A 282 23.04 -6.91 -7.49
N LEU A 283 22.92 -7.24 -8.77
CA LEU A 283 24.08 -7.52 -9.65
C LEU A 283 24.92 -6.27 -9.96
N GLY A 284 24.29 -5.09 -10.09
CA GLY A 284 25.00 -3.82 -10.28
C GLY A 284 25.85 -3.41 -9.07
N LYS A 285 25.60 -3.99 -7.89
CA LYS A 285 26.46 -3.85 -6.70
C LYS A 285 27.62 -4.86 -6.67
N VAL A 286 27.68 -5.80 -7.63
CA VAL A 286 28.58 -6.97 -7.61
C VAL A 286 29.72 -6.90 -8.66
N SER A 287 29.74 -6.00 -9.65
CA SER A 287 30.89 -5.91 -10.58
C SER A 287 32.05 -5.12 -9.94
N VAL A 288 33.29 -5.63 -9.81
CA VAL A 288 34.20 -6.04 -10.90
C VAL A 288 35.04 -7.28 -10.53
N SER A 289 34.93 -8.37 -11.27
CA SER A 289 36.12 -9.13 -11.70
C SER A 289 35.88 -9.78 -13.06
N GLU A 290 36.68 -9.32 -14.01
CA GLU A 290 37.07 -9.95 -15.27
C GLU A 290 36.01 -10.22 -16.34
N LYS A 291 36.30 -9.61 -17.50
CA LYS A 291 35.72 -9.90 -18.79
C LYS A 291 36.05 -11.33 -19.17
N ASP A 292 35.08 -12.04 -19.72
CA ASP A 292 35.35 -12.93 -20.84
C ASP A 292 34.35 -12.62 -21.95
N GLU A 293 34.89 -12.09 -23.05
CA GLU A 293 34.21 -12.02 -24.34
C GLU A 293 34.17 -13.44 -24.92
N THR A 294 33.00 -14.07 -25.04
CA THR A 294 32.76 -15.10 -26.08
C THR A 294 31.27 -15.36 -26.32
N ASN A 295 30.86 -15.09 -27.57
CA ASN A 295 29.92 -15.80 -28.45
C ASN A 295 28.59 -16.41 -27.93
N ASP A 296 27.51 -15.95 -28.58
CA ASP A 296 26.20 -16.60 -28.78
C ASP A 296 25.39 -16.87 -27.49
N ASP A 297 24.78 -15.79 -26.96
CA ASP A 297 24.09 -15.73 -25.67
C ASP A 297 22.72 -16.44 -25.64
N LEU A 298 22.76 -17.78 -25.63
CA LEU A 298 21.66 -18.61 -25.13
C LEU A 298 21.74 -18.70 -23.60
N ILE A 299 21.11 -17.76 -22.88
CA ILE A 299 20.90 -17.91 -21.44
C ILE A 299 20.04 -19.17 -21.22
N ARG A 300 20.50 -20.14 -20.43
CA ARG A 300 19.69 -21.33 -20.09
C ARG A 300 18.86 -21.08 -18.82
N TYR A 301 17.75 -21.79 -18.64
CA TYR A 301 16.95 -21.74 -17.40
C TYR A 301 17.80 -22.04 -16.15
N SER A 302 18.80 -22.92 -16.26
CA SER A 302 19.77 -23.20 -15.20
C SER A 302 20.59 -21.97 -14.83
N THR A 303 21.02 -21.19 -15.83
CA THR A 303 21.78 -19.94 -15.63
C THR A 303 20.92 -18.87 -14.96
N LEU A 304 19.63 -18.76 -15.31
CA LEU A 304 18.70 -17.90 -14.57
C LEU A 304 18.57 -18.36 -13.11
N CYS A 305 18.38 -19.67 -12.86
CA CYS A 305 18.29 -20.20 -11.50
C CYS A 305 19.56 -19.93 -10.69
N GLU A 306 20.74 -20.07 -11.29
CA GLU A 306 22.02 -19.75 -10.65
C GLU A 306 22.14 -18.26 -10.31
N ALA A 307 21.79 -17.37 -11.24
CA ALA A 307 21.76 -15.94 -10.98
C ALA A 307 20.78 -15.60 -9.84
N LEU A 308 19.58 -16.18 -9.86
CA LEU A 308 18.58 -16.01 -8.79
C LEU A 308 19.07 -16.52 -7.43
N ARG A 309 19.84 -17.62 -7.39
CA ARG A 309 20.49 -18.09 -6.14
C ARG A 309 21.55 -17.10 -5.67
N GLN A 310 22.38 -16.59 -6.57
CA GLN A 310 23.45 -15.63 -6.23
C GLN A 310 22.89 -14.34 -5.63
N VAL A 311 21.71 -13.91 -6.07
CA VAL A 311 21.00 -12.73 -5.52
C VAL A 311 19.98 -13.08 -4.43
N ASN A 312 20.05 -14.29 -3.84
CA ASN A 312 19.20 -14.69 -2.72
C ASN A 312 17.69 -14.53 -3.01
N LEU A 313 17.26 -14.83 -4.24
CA LEU A 313 15.85 -14.76 -4.66
C LEU A 313 15.18 -16.14 -4.80
N ILE A 314 15.92 -17.24 -4.80
CA ILE A 314 15.39 -18.61 -4.71
C ILE A 314 16.12 -19.39 -3.61
N ASP A 315 15.56 -20.53 -3.20
CA ASP A 315 16.09 -21.43 -2.17
C ASP A 315 16.24 -20.80 -0.75
N LEU A 316 15.47 -19.74 -0.47
CA LEU A 316 15.39 -19.07 0.83
C LEU A 316 13.94 -19.00 1.32
N PRO A 317 13.72 -18.84 2.64
CA PRO A 317 12.40 -18.47 3.17
C PRO A 317 11.90 -17.20 2.46
N TYR A 318 10.71 -17.29 1.85
CA TYR A 318 10.07 -16.20 1.09
C TYR A 318 10.73 -15.83 -0.26
N GLY A 319 11.61 -16.70 -0.79
CA GLY A 319 12.07 -16.62 -2.18
C GLY A 319 10.99 -16.99 -3.19
N LEU A 320 11.30 -16.84 -4.48
CA LEU A 320 10.42 -17.24 -5.58
C LEU A 320 10.20 -18.76 -5.53
N SER A 321 8.94 -19.17 -5.61
CA SER A 321 8.57 -20.56 -5.83
C SER A 321 9.04 -21.08 -7.19
N PHE A 322 9.03 -22.40 -7.37
CA PHE A 322 9.30 -23.02 -8.66
C PHE A 322 8.39 -22.48 -9.76
N GLN A 323 7.10 -22.29 -9.46
CA GLN A 323 6.14 -21.77 -10.44
C GLN A 323 6.38 -20.29 -10.77
N GLU A 324 6.71 -19.46 -9.77
CA GLU A 324 7.07 -18.05 -10.00
C GLU A 324 8.36 -17.94 -10.82
N THR A 325 9.36 -18.78 -10.54
CA THR A 325 10.62 -18.83 -11.30
C THR A 325 10.39 -19.26 -12.73
N LYS A 326 9.52 -20.26 -12.95
CA LYS A 326 9.11 -20.68 -14.29
C LYS A 326 8.34 -19.57 -15.02
N ASN A 327 7.42 -18.89 -14.33
CA ASN A 327 6.68 -17.77 -14.91
C ASN A 327 7.62 -16.61 -15.29
N LEU A 328 8.62 -16.31 -14.45
CA LEU A 328 9.65 -15.31 -14.73
C LEU A 328 10.48 -15.70 -15.94
N TRP A 329 10.86 -16.97 -16.06
CA TRP A 329 11.55 -17.50 -17.23
C TRP A 329 10.71 -17.35 -18.51
N THR A 330 9.44 -17.70 -18.46
CA THR A 330 8.52 -17.52 -19.60
C THR A 330 8.37 -16.04 -19.97
N GLN A 331 8.47 -15.13 -19.01
CA GLN A 331 8.38 -13.68 -19.26
C GLN A 331 9.70 -13.05 -19.70
N ALA A 332 10.85 -13.63 -19.36
CA ALA A 332 12.15 -13.29 -19.91
C ALA A 332 12.32 -13.74 -21.37
N ALA A 333 11.42 -14.58 -21.88
CA ALA A 333 11.50 -15.20 -23.19
C ALA A 333 10.41 -14.66 -24.14
N ILE A 334 10.79 -13.74 -25.02
CA ILE A 334 10.08 -13.39 -26.26
C ILE A 334 11.22 -13.25 -27.30
N ASP A 335 11.45 -14.16 -28.26
CA ASP A 335 10.52 -14.83 -29.15
C ASP A 335 10.48 -16.37 -29.05
N GLY A 336 9.45 -16.97 -29.67
CA GLY A 336 9.08 -18.40 -29.66
C GLY A 336 10.10 -19.42 -30.18
N ASN A 337 11.39 -19.11 -30.18
CA ASN A 337 12.50 -20.05 -30.41
C ASN A 337 13.54 -20.09 -29.25
N GLY A 338 13.33 -19.37 -28.15
CA GLY A 338 14.17 -19.50 -26.95
C GLY A 338 15.52 -18.80 -26.99
N VAL A 339 15.61 -17.63 -27.64
CA VAL A 339 16.79 -16.74 -27.64
C VAL A 339 16.40 -15.38 -27.07
N ALA A 340 17.24 -14.79 -26.21
CA ALA A 340 17.02 -13.48 -25.61
C ALA A 340 17.83 -12.40 -26.37
N SER A 341 17.16 -11.54 -27.14
CA SER A 341 17.75 -10.30 -27.65
C SER A 341 17.12 -9.10 -26.93
N TYR A 342 17.96 -8.14 -26.53
CA TYR A 342 17.51 -6.86 -25.97
C TYR A 342 17.20 -5.92 -27.13
N GLU A 343 15.96 -5.93 -27.63
CA GLU A 343 15.40 -4.81 -28.38
C GLU A 343 14.06 -4.37 -27.77
N PRO A 344 13.76 -3.06 -27.74
CA PRO A 344 12.54 -2.55 -27.15
C PRO A 344 11.35 -2.94 -28.01
N PHE A 345 10.59 -3.94 -27.57
CA PHE A 345 9.37 -4.38 -28.25
C PHE A 345 8.30 -3.28 -28.18
N LEU A 346 8.17 -2.55 -29.27
CA LEU A 346 6.88 -2.08 -29.79
C LEU A 346 6.28 -3.23 -30.59
N THR A 347 5.24 -3.86 -30.07
CA THR A 347 4.32 -4.64 -30.90
C THR A 347 2.89 -4.40 -30.43
N GLU A 348 2.22 -3.52 -31.18
CA GLU A 348 0.82 -3.69 -31.51
C GLU A 348 0.64 -5.12 -32.04
N GLU A 349 -0.30 -5.89 -31.48
CA GLU A 349 -1.26 -6.62 -32.32
C GLU A 349 -2.41 -7.21 -31.49
N ASN A 350 -3.61 -6.95 -32.02
CA ASN A 350 -4.87 -7.67 -31.83
C ASN A 350 -5.69 -7.44 -30.53
N VAL A 351 -6.11 -6.18 -30.34
CA VAL A 351 -7.50 -5.90 -29.93
C VAL A 351 -8.30 -5.53 -31.18
N ASN A 352 -8.59 -6.51 -32.02
CA ASN A 352 -9.64 -6.38 -33.03
C ASN A 352 -10.96 -6.87 -32.42
N GLY A 353 -11.40 -6.14 -31.40
CA GLY A 353 -12.75 -6.17 -30.87
C GLY A 353 -13.26 -4.74 -30.94
N ARG A 354 -14.25 -4.51 -31.83
CA ARG A 354 -15.00 -3.26 -32.01
C ARG A 354 -14.65 -2.15 -31.01
N THR A 355 -13.97 -1.12 -31.48
CA THR A 355 -14.01 0.21 -30.89
C THR A 355 -15.41 0.80 -31.10
N ASP A 356 -16.42 0.18 -30.49
CA ASP A 356 -17.53 0.98 -30.00
C ASP A 356 -16.91 1.82 -28.88
N ALA A 357 -16.78 3.12 -29.12
CA ALA A 357 -16.35 4.07 -28.10
C ALA A 357 -17.21 3.83 -26.86
N CYS A 358 -16.64 3.15 -25.87
CA CYS A 358 -17.36 2.80 -24.66
C CYS A 358 -17.52 4.10 -23.87
N ASN A 359 -18.62 4.81 -24.12
CA ASN A 359 -19.07 5.98 -23.36
C ASN A 359 -19.53 5.56 -21.95
N GLU A 360 -18.86 4.59 -21.32
CA GLU A 360 -19.11 4.23 -19.94
C GLU A 360 -18.38 5.23 -19.05
N GLU A 361 -19.17 6.02 -18.31
CA GLU A 361 -18.65 6.92 -17.30
C GLU A 361 -18.41 6.15 -16.00
N PHE A 362 -17.21 6.30 -15.44
CA PHE A 362 -16.83 5.70 -14.17
C PHE A 362 -16.70 6.78 -13.10
N VAL A 363 -16.97 6.42 -11.86
CA VAL A 363 -16.67 7.32 -10.74
C VAL A 363 -15.24 7.05 -10.29
N GLY A 364 -14.42 8.09 -10.34
CA GLY A 364 -13.08 8.14 -9.78
C GLY A 364 -12.99 9.08 -8.60
N PHE A 365 -11.78 9.24 -8.09
CA PHE A 365 -11.42 10.27 -7.12
C PHE A 365 -10.29 11.15 -7.64
N LYS A 366 -10.39 12.44 -7.33
CA LYS A 366 -9.28 13.36 -7.40
C LYS A 366 -8.76 13.60 -5.99
N VAL A 367 -7.44 13.56 -5.82
CA VAL A 367 -6.81 13.95 -4.57
C VAL A 367 -6.90 15.47 -4.43
N LYS A 368 -7.51 15.95 -3.34
CA LYS A 368 -7.69 17.37 -3.06
C LYS A 368 -6.61 17.90 -2.13
N HIS A 369 -6.36 17.17 -1.06
CA HIS A 369 -5.42 17.57 -0.02
C HIS A 369 -4.82 16.33 0.64
N ALA A 370 -3.59 16.44 1.12
CA ALA A 370 -2.93 15.42 1.90
C ALA A 370 -2.05 16.09 2.94
N VAL A 371 -2.01 15.57 4.15
CA VAL A 371 -1.20 16.11 5.25
C VAL A 371 -0.57 14.99 6.06
N LEU A 372 0.67 15.21 6.48
CA LEU A 372 1.31 14.40 7.51
C LEU A 372 1.30 15.16 8.83
N PHE A 373 1.00 14.44 9.90
CA PHE A 373 1.13 14.94 11.25
C PHE A 373 2.16 14.09 12.01
N PRO A 374 3.17 14.70 12.64
CA PRO A 374 3.37 16.15 12.83
C PRO A 374 3.94 16.86 11.59
N ARG A 375 3.71 18.18 11.43
CA ARG A 375 4.01 18.93 10.18
C ARG A 375 5.50 18.98 9.82
N GLU A 376 6.39 18.79 10.78
CA GLU A 376 7.83 18.76 10.57
C GLU A 376 8.23 17.64 9.59
N VAL A 377 7.50 16.52 9.61
CA VAL A 377 7.79 15.38 8.73
C VAL A 377 7.50 15.69 7.26
N GLU A 378 6.65 16.68 6.98
CA GLU A 378 6.39 17.21 5.64
C GLU A 378 7.60 17.97 5.06
N LYS A 379 8.59 18.30 5.91
CA LYS A 379 9.86 18.95 5.54
C LYS A 379 11.03 17.96 5.55
N GLY A 380 10.74 16.67 5.68
CA GLY A 380 11.75 15.62 5.71
C GLY A 380 12.54 15.52 7.03
N THR A 381 12.03 16.08 8.13
CA THR A 381 12.67 16.00 9.46
C THR A 381 11.77 15.33 10.49
N TRP A 382 12.36 14.70 11.50
CA TRP A 382 11.60 14.11 12.60
C TRP A 382 11.61 15.01 13.84
N PRO A 383 10.47 15.31 14.46
CA PRO A 383 10.43 16.17 15.64
C PRO A 383 10.73 15.42 16.94
N ASP A 384 11.57 16.03 17.80
CA ASP A 384 12.01 15.45 19.07
C ASP A 384 10.87 15.25 20.10
N GLY A 385 9.82 16.08 20.03
CA GLY A 385 8.70 16.07 20.99
C GLY A 385 7.53 15.15 20.62
N TYR A 386 7.59 14.46 19.48
CA TYR A 386 6.48 13.63 19.02
C TYR A 386 6.45 12.28 19.72
N SER A 387 5.36 12.01 20.45
CA SER A 387 5.25 10.89 21.39
C SER A 387 4.14 9.90 21.07
N LEU A 388 3.27 10.19 20.09
CA LEU A 388 2.12 9.34 19.76
C LEU A 388 2.58 7.98 19.19
N SER A 389 3.55 8.02 18.27
CA SER A 389 4.10 6.86 17.59
C SER A 389 5.52 7.19 17.10
N ASP A 390 6.24 6.21 16.59
CA ASP A 390 7.42 6.40 15.74
C ASP A 390 7.05 6.54 14.25
N HIS A 391 5.74 6.55 13.94
CA HIS A 391 5.19 6.90 12.63
C HIS A 391 4.39 8.20 12.64
N ALA A 392 4.34 8.90 11.52
CA ALA A 392 3.49 10.05 11.27
C ALA A 392 2.12 9.59 10.77
N ARG A 393 1.07 10.31 11.19
CA ARG A 393 -0.29 10.10 10.70
C ARG A 393 -0.43 10.77 9.33
N LEU A 394 -0.76 9.99 8.29
CA LEU A 394 -1.10 10.51 6.96
C LEU A 394 -2.61 10.59 6.80
N ARG A 395 -3.14 11.78 6.48
CA ARG A 395 -4.55 12.01 6.14
C ARG A 395 -4.66 12.57 4.73
N VAL A 396 -5.61 12.05 3.95
CA VAL A 396 -5.84 12.45 2.57
C VAL A 396 -7.32 12.72 2.36
N GLU A 397 -7.64 13.78 1.64
CA GLU A 397 -8.97 14.14 1.18
C GLU A 397 -9.11 13.91 -0.32
N PHE A 398 -10.23 13.29 -0.69
CA PHE A 398 -10.59 12.95 -2.05
C PHE A 398 -11.93 13.59 -2.39
N SER A 399 -12.03 14.15 -3.59
CA SER A 399 -13.32 14.53 -4.19
C SER A 399 -13.69 13.52 -5.26
N PRO A 400 -14.93 13.02 -5.30
CA PRO A 400 -15.36 12.16 -6.37
C PRO A 400 -15.42 12.93 -7.69
N VAL A 401 -15.08 12.27 -8.78
CA VAL A 401 -15.09 12.85 -10.14
C VAL A 401 -15.64 11.84 -11.13
N MET A 402 -16.36 12.31 -12.15
CA MET A 402 -16.73 11.48 -13.29
C MET A 402 -15.52 11.36 -14.22
N LEU A 403 -15.16 10.15 -14.58
CA LEU A 403 -14.09 9.82 -15.52
C LEU A 403 -14.70 9.24 -16.79
N GLN A 404 -14.22 9.69 -17.94
CA GLN A 404 -14.52 9.09 -19.23
C GLN A 404 -13.40 8.11 -19.57
N CYS A 405 -13.76 6.95 -20.12
CA CYS A 405 -12.76 6.01 -20.63
C CYS A 405 -11.93 6.67 -21.74
N SER A 406 -10.61 6.67 -21.57
CA SER A 406 -9.64 7.08 -22.59
C SER A 406 -9.01 5.87 -23.25
#